data_AF-A0A496YYG9-F1
#
_entry.id   AF-A0A496YYG9-F1
#
_cell.length_a   1.000
_cell.length_b   1.000
_cell.length_c   1.000
_cell.angle_alpha   90.00
_cell.angle_beta   90.00
_cell.angle_gamma   90.00
#
_symmetry.space_group_name_H-M   'P 1'
#
loop_
_entity.id
_entity.type
_entity.pdbx_description
1 polymer ?
#
loop_
_entity_poly.entity_id
_entity_poly.type
_entity_poly.pdbx_seq_one_letter_code
_entity_poly.pdbx_strand_id
1 'polypeptide(L)'
;MSIIKKITPMERSENVPMDKPRLNLIEESRGIDEALVLIKGYLSEKENRPEDNAYWMRSLREAGWHGSIYHLWWDASSFGAVVRRLLLVVSQVPVPFPHKLIRIPVRAGISITTLLLHWRKVKKRAKRVGRDYLPDILNLMPEKYIILMGVSLGVRVVYHGLINIQRRKSPALKHAILLGGTVARGETRGWERAVEPLEERIVNVYNQKDYVLRYLFKIAQIIPKSPCGLKPIKLNHPKIVNIDATDQVGRSLKNHWEHPDALPSTIGWLFQ
;
A
#
# COMPACT_ATOMS: atom_id res chain seq x y z
N MET A 1 18.09 -50.56 7.29
CA MET A 1 16.89 -49.75 7.61
C MET A 1 17.16 -48.30 7.25
N SER A 2 16.72 -47.89 6.06
CA SER A 2 16.93 -46.53 5.51
C SER A 2 15.76 -45.62 5.89
N ILE A 3 16.09 -44.48 6.51
CA ILE A 3 15.12 -43.48 6.97
C ILE A 3 14.74 -42.60 5.78
N ILE A 4 13.58 -42.86 5.19
CA ILE A 4 12.97 -41.99 4.16
C ILE A 4 12.39 -40.77 4.88
N LYS A 5 13.04 -39.61 4.73
CA LYS A 5 12.47 -38.30 5.07
C LYS A 5 11.19 -38.08 4.27
N LYS A 6 10.04 -38.03 4.96
CA LYS A 6 8.78 -37.52 4.40
C LYS A 6 8.98 -36.07 3.97
N ILE A 7 9.09 -35.84 2.67
CA ILE A 7 8.94 -34.52 2.07
C ILE A 7 7.45 -34.16 2.16
N THR A 8 7.09 -33.24 3.05
CA THR A 8 5.78 -32.59 3.06
C THR A 8 5.57 -31.85 1.73
N PRO A 9 4.42 -31.99 1.06
CA PRO A 9 4.14 -31.25 -0.17
C PRO A 9 3.84 -29.79 0.16
N MET A 10 4.89 -28.98 0.25
CA MET A 10 4.80 -27.53 0.15
C MET A 10 5.09 -27.17 -1.31
N GLU A 11 4.24 -26.33 -1.90
CA GLU A 11 4.29 -25.86 -3.30
C GLU A 11 3.59 -26.72 -4.36
N ARG A 12 2.25 -26.66 -4.40
CA ARG A 12 1.50 -26.80 -5.67
C ARG A 12 0.51 -25.65 -5.84
N SER A 13 0.81 -24.82 -6.85
CA SER A 13 -0.05 -23.91 -7.62
C SER A 13 -1.07 -23.02 -6.89
N GLU A 14 -0.64 -21.83 -6.47
CA GLU A 14 -1.55 -20.70 -6.23
C GLU A 14 -2.02 -20.05 -7.54
N ASN A 15 -2.80 -20.77 -8.35
CA ASN A 15 -3.58 -20.17 -9.43
C ASN A 15 -4.86 -19.54 -8.87
N VAL A 16 -4.71 -18.44 -8.12
CA VAL A 16 -5.84 -17.54 -7.85
C VAL A 16 -6.08 -16.74 -9.13
N PRO A 17 -7.26 -16.86 -9.78
CA PRO A 17 -7.61 -16.03 -10.92
C PRO A 17 -7.56 -14.55 -10.49
N MET A 18 -6.84 -13.76 -11.28
CA MET A 18 -6.69 -12.33 -11.09
C MET A 18 -6.49 -11.69 -12.46
N ASP A 19 -7.19 -10.59 -12.71
CA ASP A 19 -6.95 -9.79 -13.90
C ASP A 19 -5.52 -9.26 -13.90
N LYS A 20 -4.88 -9.26 -15.07
CA LYS A 20 -3.53 -8.74 -15.20
C LYS A 20 -3.51 -7.24 -14.80
N PRO A 21 -2.53 -6.80 -14.00
CA PRO A 21 -2.39 -5.38 -13.67
C PRO A 21 -2.11 -4.57 -14.93
N ARG A 22 -2.54 -3.31 -14.93
CA ARG A 22 -2.45 -2.40 -16.09
C ARG A 22 -1.86 -1.08 -15.67
N LEU A 23 -0.84 -0.63 -16.39
CA LEU A 23 -0.26 0.70 -16.21
C LEU A 23 -0.98 1.67 -17.15
N ASN A 24 -1.61 2.70 -16.58
CA ASN A 24 -2.29 3.73 -17.36
C ASN A 24 -1.58 5.06 -17.14
N LEU A 25 -1.19 5.74 -18.21
CA LEU A 25 -0.77 7.14 -18.14
C LEU A 25 -2.02 7.99 -17.83
N ILE A 26 -1.98 8.76 -16.75
CA ILE A 26 -3.12 9.60 -16.33
C ILE A 26 -2.83 11.09 -16.47
N GLU A 27 -1.56 11.49 -16.44
CA GLU A 27 -1.14 12.87 -16.68
C GLU A 27 0.25 12.88 -17.33
N GLU A 28 0.40 13.65 -18.39
CA GLU A 28 1.67 13.83 -19.11
C GLU A 28 2.71 14.58 -18.28
N SER A 29 3.99 14.38 -18.61
CA SER A 29 5.08 15.15 -18.03
C SER A 29 5.01 16.64 -18.43
N ARG A 30 5.44 17.51 -17.53
CA ARG A 30 5.60 18.96 -17.73
C ARG A 30 7.06 19.33 -17.95
N GLY A 31 7.78 18.52 -18.74
CA GLY A 31 9.13 18.82 -19.22
C GLY A 31 10.27 18.15 -18.46
N ILE A 32 10.00 17.19 -17.56
CA ILE A 32 11.04 16.38 -16.91
C ILE A 32 10.95 14.91 -17.29
N ASP A 33 12.10 14.24 -17.36
CA ASP A 33 12.22 12.82 -17.71
C ASP A 33 12.10 11.92 -16.46
N GLU A 34 11.03 12.16 -15.69
CA GLU A 34 10.71 11.38 -14.50
C GLU A 34 9.23 10.99 -14.49
N ALA A 35 8.94 9.80 -13.96
CA ALA A 35 7.58 9.28 -13.80
C ALA A 35 7.26 8.90 -12.36
N LEU A 36 6.03 9.17 -11.95
CA LEU A 36 5.47 8.69 -10.69
C LEU A 36 4.44 7.60 -10.97
N VAL A 37 4.69 6.40 -10.46
CA VAL A 37 3.75 5.27 -10.54
C VAL A 37 2.96 5.18 -9.25
N LEU A 38 1.71 5.64 -9.31
CA LEU A 38 0.74 5.58 -8.23
C LEU A 38 0.11 4.18 -8.17
N ILE A 39 0.17 3.55 -7.01
CA ILE A 39 -0.36 2.21 -6.74
C ILE A 39 -1.32 2.30 -5.55
N LYS A 40 -2.61 2.46 -5.85
CA LYS A 40 -3.66 2.62 -4.83
C LYS A 40 -4.09 1.28 -4.23
N GLY A 41 -4.67 1.33 -3.03
CA GLY A 41 -5.14 0.17 -2.28
C GLY A 41 -6.67 0.09 -2.16
N TYR A 42 -7.14 -0.96 -1.50
CA TYR A 42 -8.54 -1.38 -1.30
C TYR A 42 -9.67 -0.32 -1.16
N LEU A 43 -9.48 0.83 -0.50
CA LEU A 43 -10.56 1.81 -0.36
C LEU A 43 -10.79 2.66 -1.62
N SER A 44 -9.86 2.58 -2.58
CA SER A 44 -9.88 3.32 -3.83
C SER A 44 -10.78 2.70 -4.91
N GLU A 45 -11.69 1.79 -4.57
CA GLU A 45 -12.49 1.06 -5.56
C GLU A 45 -13.54 1.95 -6.26
N LYS A 46 -13.98 3.03 -5.60
CA LYS A 46 -14.73 4.11 -6.28
C LYS A 46 -13.81 5.00 -7.13
N GLU A 47 -12.51 4.99 -6.84
CA GLU A 47 -11.45 5.84 -7.38
C GLU A 47 -10.74 5.32 -8.63
N ASN A 48 -11.34 4.36 -9.32
CA ASN A 48 -10.98 4.06 -10.71
C ASN A 48 -11.77 4.91 -11.71
N ARG A 49 -12.61 5.82 -11.22
CA ARG A 49 -13.31 6.78 -12.06
C ARG A 49 -12.39 7.98 -12.37
N PRO A 50 -12.50 8.59 -13.56
CA PRO A 50 -11.66 9.71 -13.96
C PRO A 50 -11.62 10.86 -12.94
N GLU A 51 -12.75 11.16 -12.28
CA GLU A 51 -12.86 12.24 -11.30
C GLU A 51 -11.96 12.08 -10.06
N ASP A 52 -11.72 10.86 -9.60
CA ASP A 52 -10.91 10.63 -8.40
C ASP A 52 -9.41 10.67 -8.71
N ASN A 53 -9.02 10.38 -9.95
CA ASN A 53 -7.64 10.62 -10.40
C ASN A 53 -7.34 12.12 -10.45
N ALA A 54 -8.33 12.97 -10.77
CA ALA A 54 -8.14 14.43 -10.80
C ALA A 54 -7.68 14.98 -9.44
N TYR A 55 -8.20 14.44 -8.33
CA TYR A 55 -7.83 14.88 -6.99
C TYR A 55 -6.38 14.53 -6.63
N TRP A 56 -5.95 13.31 -6.97
CA TRP A 56 -4.55 12.88 -6.81
C TRP A 56 -3.61 13.67 -7.70
N MET A 57 -3.95 13.88 -8.97
CA MET A 57 -3.15 14.65 -9.92
C MET A 57 -2.97 16.07 -9.39
N ARG A 58 -4.05 16.75 -9.01
CA ARG A 58 -4.01 18.09 -8.43
C ARG A 58 -3.09 18.15 -7.21
N SER A 59 -3.27 17.26 -6.24
CA SER A 59 -2.47 17.26 -5.01
C SER A 59 -0.99 16.99 -5.27
N LEU A 60 -0.66 16.11 -6.23
CA LEU A 60 0.73 15.86 -6.64
C LEU A 60 1.34 17.08 -7.32
N ARG A 61 0.59 17.78 -8.17
CA ARG A 61 1.04 19.04 -8.79
C ARG A 61 1.24 20.14 -7.75
N GLU A 62 0.31 20.29 -6.80
CA GLU A 62 0.44 21.23 -5.67
C GLU A 62 1.64 20.89 -4.76
N ALA A 63 2.00 19.61 -4.66
CA ALA A 63 3.21 19.18 -3.98
C ALA A 63 4.50 19.46 -4.76
N GLY A 64 4.42 19.92 -6.00
CA GLY A 64 5.58 20.25 -6.84
C GLY A 64 6.00 19.15 -7.82
N TRP A 65 5.23 18.07 -7.97
CA TRP A 65 5.56 17.05 -8.97
C TRP A 65 5.34 17.57 -10.39
N HIS A 66 6.34 17.47 -11.27
CA HIS A 66 6.25 17.91 -12.67
C HIS A 66 6.36 16.77 -13.70
N GLY A 67 6.72 15.56 -13.30
CA GLY A 67 6.88 14.42 -14.21
C GLY A 67 5.57 13.78 -14.65
N SER A 68 5.67 12.72 -15.45
CA SER A 68 4.53 11.88 -15.84
C SER A 68 3.89 11.26 -14.61
N ILE A 69 2.56 11.06 -14.63
CA ILE A 69 1.85 10.33 -13.58
C ILE A 69 1.17 9.12 -14.20
N TYR A 70 1.56 7.95 -13.72
CA TYR A 70 0.94 6.69 -14.08
C TYR A 70 0.13 6.15 -12.91
N HIS A 71 -0.99 5.50 -13.22
CA HIS A 71 -1.73 4.68 -12.28
C HIS A 71 -1.57 3.20 -12.63
N LEU A 72 -0.96 2.44 -11.72
CA LEU A 72 -0.91 0.99 -11.82
C LEU A 72 -2.17 0.38 -11.20
N TRP A 73 -3.11 0.04 -12.05
CA TRP A 73 -4.32 -0.68 -11.65
C TRP A 73 -4.01 -2.14 -11.31
N TRP A 74 -4.60 -2.64 -10.24
CA TRP A 74 -4.60 -4.05 -9.86
C TRP A 74 -5.88 -4.43 -9.10
N ASP A 75 -6.25 -5.72 -9.11
CA ASP A 75 -7.46 -6.24 -8.44
C ASP A 75 -7.34 -6.20 -6.91
N ALA A 76 -7.71 -5.05 -6.35
CA ALA A 76 -7.95 -4.83 -4.92
C ALA A 76 -9.43 -4.99 -4.52
N SER A 77 -10.34 -5.18 -5.49
CA SER A 77 -11.81 -5.06 -5.39
C SER A 77 -12.50 -6.11 -4.52
N SER A 78 -11.93 -7.32 -4.40
CA SER A 78 -12.59 -8.36 -3.58
C SER A 78 -12.54 -8.10 -2.07
N PHE A 79 -11.53 -7.39 -1.57
CA PHE A 79 -11.59 -6.92 -0.19
C PHE A 79 -12.61 -5.77 -0.11
N GLY A 80 -12.76 -5.02 -1.24
CA GLY A 80 -13.48 -3.74 -1.57
C GLY A 80 -14.80 -3.50 -0.84
N ALA A 81 -15.71 -4.39 -1.16
CA ALA A 81 -17.03 -4.39 -0.60
C ALA A 81 -17.07 -4.83 0.87
N VAL A 82 -16.15 -5.69 1.31
CA VAL A 82 -16.22 -6.37 2.61
C VAL A 82 -15.92 -5.42 3.76
N VAL A 83 -14.84 -4.64 3.71
CA VAL A 83 -14.55 -3.69 4.81
C VAL A 83 -15.55 -2.53 4.82
N ARG A 84 -16.02 -2.04 3.66
CA ARG A 84 -17.05 -0.98 3.59
C ARG A 84 -18.35 -1.43 4.26
N ARG A 85 -18.85 -2.62 3.93
CA ARG A 85 -20.03 -3.19 4.60
C ARG A 85 -19.79 -3.34 6.10
N LEU A 86 -18.60 -3.74 6.52
CA LEU A 86 -18.25 -3.84 7.94
C LEU A 86 -18.18 -2.45 8.62
N LEU A 87 -17.61 -1.43 7.99
CA LEU A 87 -17.52 -0.07 8.51
C LEU A 87 -18.91 0.57 8.65
N LEU A 88 -19.83 0.31 7.72
CA LEU A 88 -21.22 0.75 7.82
C LEU A 88 -21.91 0.18 9.07
N VAL A 89 -21.66 -1.10 9.39
CA VAL A 89 -22.18 -1.72 10.61
C VAL A 89 -21.57 -1.08 11.87
N VAL A 90 -20.28 -0.78 11.85
CA VAL A 90 -19.53 -0.31 13.03
C VAL A 90 -19.79 1.16 13.33
N SER A 91 -19.95 1.98 12.30
CA SER A 91 -20.29 3.39 12.44
C SER A 91 -21.68 3.62 13.04
N GLN A 92 -22.56 2.61 13.00
CA GLN A 92 -23.86 2.62 13.66
C GLN A 92 -23.80 2.22 15.14
N VAL A 93 -22.64 1.76 15.64
CA VAL A 93 -22.45 1.41 17.04
C VAL A 93 -21.74 2.56 17.74
N PRO A 94 -22.35 3.22 18.75
CA PRO A 94 -21.69 4.28 19.50
C PRO A 94 -20.42 3.74 20.16
N VAL A 95 -19.28 4.39 19.92
CA VAL A 95 -17.96 3.95 20.37
C VAL A 95 -17.68 4.52 21.77
N PRO A 96 -17.70 3.74 22.87
CA PRO A 96 -17.20 4.21 24.15
C PRO A 96 -15.67 4.05 24.19
N PHE A 97 -14.99 5.03 24.79
CA PHE A 97 -13.57 4.97 25.14
C PHE A 97 -13.32 4.02 26.35
N PRO A 98 -12.06 3.68 26.65
CA PRO A 98 -11.62 2.31 26.99
C PRO A 98 -12.20 1.87 28.35
N HIS A 99 -12.62 0.63 28.61
CA HIS A 99 -11.78 -0.53 28.90
C HIS A 99 -12.57 -1.86 28.78
N LYS A 100 -13.79 -1.85 28.23
CA LYS A 100 -14.62 -3.07 28.17
C LYS A 100 -14.64 -3.63 26.75
N LEU A 101 -14.34 -4.93 26.65
CA LEU A 101 -14.54 -5.74 25.45
C LEU A 101 -15.98 -5.54 24.96
N ILE A 102 -16.18 -4.74 23.92
CA ILE A 102 -17.48 -4.64 23.27
C ILE A 102 -17.66 -5.94 22.50
N ARG A 103 -18.49 -6.84 23.03
CA ARG A 103 -19.06 -7.95 22.27
C ARG A 103 -20.00 -7.34 21.23
N ILE A 104 -19.47 -7.06 20.05
CA ILE A 104 -20.29 -6.64 18.89
C ILE A 104 -21.24 -7.81 18.62
N PRO A 105 -22.57 -7.63 18.74
CA PRO A 105 -23.51 -8.70 18.45
C PRO A 105 -23.36 -9.05 16.97
N VAL A 106 -22.98 -10.30 16.68
CA VAL A 106 -22.82 -10.87 15.34
C VAL A 106 -24.21 -11.08 14.71
N ARG A 107 -25.00 -10.02 14.58
CA ARG A 107 -26.28 -10.01 13.85
C ARG A 107 -26.25 -9.17 12.59
N ALA A 108 -25.07 -8.73 12.16
CA ALA A 108 -24.87 -8.04 10.89
C ALA A 108 -23.88 -8.81 9.99
N GLY A 109 -24.39 -9.86 9.33
CA GLY A 109 -24.11 -10.30 7.95
C GLY A 109 -22.69 -10.59 7.43
N ILE A 110 -21.60 -10.21 8.09
CA ILE A 110 -20.23 -10.54 7.65
C ILE A 110 -19.53 -11.23 8.80
N SER A 111 -19.42 -12.56 8.68
CA SER A 111 -18.56 -13.33 9.58
C SER A 111 -17.14 -12.76 9.54
N ILE A 112 -16.51 -12.58 10.71
CA ILE A 112 -15.09 -12.23 10.82
C ILE A 112 -14.26 -13.16 9.91
N THR A 113 -14.61 -14.45 9.83
CA THR A 113 -13.94 -15.42 8.95
C THR A 113 -13.93 -14.99 7.47
N THR A 114 -15.02 -14.41 6.97
CA THR A 114 -15.12 -13.88 5.60
C THR A 114 -14.15 -12.71 5.41
N LEU A 115 -14.06 -11.79 6.37
CA LEU A 115 -13.10 -10.69 6.33
C LEU A 115 -11.65 -11.22 6.29
N LEU A 116 -11.33 -12.20 7.15
CA LEU A 116 -10.00 -12.82 7.21
C LEU A 116 -9.63 -13.48 5.88
N LEU A 117 -10.56 -14.22 5.25
CA LEU A 117 -10.35 -14.88 3.98
C LEU A 117 -10.08 -13.88 2.85
N HIS A 118 -10.90 -12.83 2.74
CA HIS A 118 -10.72 -11.79 1.72
C HIS A 118 -9.41 -11.03 1.93
N TRP A 119 -9.07 -10.71 3.18
CA TRP A 119 -7.78 -10.08 3.50
C TRP A 119 -6.59 -10.93 3.08
N ARG A 120 -6.62 -12.23 3.38
CA ARG A 120 -5.56 -13.17 2.98
C ARG A 120 -5.44 -13.25 1.45
N LYS A 121 -6.58 -13.32 0.74
CA LYS A 121 -6.63 -13.34 -0.72
C LYS A 121 -6.00 -12.09 -1.32
N VAL A 122 -6.42 -10.89 -0.89
CA VAL A 122 -5.90 -9.63 -1.43
C VAL A 122 -4.44 -9.39 -1.04
N LYS A 123 -4.00 -9.80 0.14
CA LYS A 123 -2.57 -9.77 0.51
C LYS A 123 -1.70 -10.64 -0.40
N LYS A 124 -2.19 -11.83 -0.77
CA LYS A 124 -1.50 -12.73 -1.72
C LYS A 124 -1.47 -12.09 -3.11
N ARG A 125 -2.58 -11.51 -3.57
CA ARG A 125 -2.66 -10.78 -4.84
C ARG A 125 -1.69 -9.61 -4.90
N ALA A 126 -1.67 -8.73 -3.89
CA ALA A 126 -0.73 -7.61 -3.83
C ALA A 126 0.73 -8.07 -3.88
N LYS A 127 1.07 -9.16 -3.17
CA LYS A 127 2.40 -9.78 -3.24
C LYS A 127 2.71 -10.29 -4.65
N ARG A 128 1.75 -10.95 -5.30
CA ARG A 128 1.91 -11.48 -6.67
C ARG A 128 2.12 -10.36 -7.67
N VAL A 129 1.32 -9.29 -7.61
CA VAL A 129 1.48 -8.11 -8.49
C VAL A 129 2.84 -7.48 -8.29
N GLY A 130 3.24 -7.25 -7.03
CA GLY A 130 4.56 -6.69 -6.72
C GLY A 130 5.70 -7.55 -7.22
N ARG A 131 5.66 -8.86 -6.97
CA ARG A 131 6.77 -9.77 -7.34
C ARG A 131 6.82 -10.07 -8.84
N ASP A 132 5.68 -10.36 -9.45
CA ASP A 132 5.62 -11.03 -10.76
C ASP A 132 5.30 -10.07 -11.91
N TYR A 133 4.82 -8.84 -11.64
CA TYR A 133 4.39 -7.91 -12.69
C TYR A 133 5.05 -6.54 -12.59
N LEU A 134 5.19 -5.99 -11.38
CA LEU A 134 5.76 -4.66 -11.20
C LEU A 134 7.16 -4.52 -11.81
N PRO A 135 8.12 -5.47 -11.64
CA PRO A 135 9.43 -5.35 -12.28
C PRO A 135 9.33 -5.20 -13.80
N ASP A 136 8.54 -6.05 -14.46
CA ASP A 136 8.39 -6.05 -15.91
C ASP A 136 7.70 -4.78 -16.42
N ILE A 137 6.70 -4.27 -15.69
CA ILE A 137 6.03 -3.02 -16.04
C ILE A 137 6.99 -1.84 -15.96
N LEU A 138 7.76 -1.73 -14.88
CA LEU A 138 8.73 -0.64 -14.73
C LEU A 138 9.81 -0.70 -15.80
N ASN A 139 10.23 -1.90 -16.21
CA ASN A 139 11.23 -2.09 -17.25
C ASN A 139 10.80 -1.60 -18.64
N LEU A 140 9.51 -1.41 -18.87
CA LEU A 140 8.94 -0.97 -20.15
C LEU A 140 8.64 0.53 -20.18
N MET A 141 8.84 1.24 -19.07
CA MET A 141 8.57 2.68 -19.00
C MET A 141 9.64 3.47 -19.76
N PRO A 142 9.24 4.51 -20.52
CA PRO A 142 10.15 5.30 -21.33
C PRO A 142 10.99 6.29 -20.50
N GLU A 143 10.53 6.68 -19.31
CA GLU A 143 11.20 7.71 -18.51
C GLU A 143 12.51 7.23 -17.89
N LYS A 144 13.49 8.13 -17.74
CA LYS A 144 14.78 7.80 -17.13
C LYS A 144 14.69 7.47 -15.64
N TYR A 145 13.86 8.20 -14.89
CA TYR A 145 13.68 8.00 -13.45
C TYR A 145 12.24 7.66 -13.08
N ILE A 146 12.08 6.73 -12.14
CA ILE A 146 10.77 6.34 -11.62
C ILE A 146 10.70 6.51 -10.11
N ILE A 147 9.61 7.12 -9.65
CA ILE A 147 9.16 7.15 -8.25
C ILE A 147 7.98 6.21 -8.10
N LEU A 148 8.04 5.32 -7.11
CA LEU A 148 6.93 4.46 -6.75
C LEU A 148 6.15 5.08 -5.60
N MET A 149 4.83 5.24 -5.74
CA MET A 149 3.95 5.71 -4.65
C MET A 149 2.91 4.64 -4.32
N GLY A 150 3.06 4.00 -3.17
CA GLY A 150 2.12 2.99 -2.68
C GLY A 150 1.17 3.57 -1.64
N VAL A 151 -0.13 3.30 -1.78
CA VAL A 151 -1.15 3.75 -0.81
C VAL A 151 -1.82 2.54 -0.16
N SER A 152 -1.86 2.50 1.17
CA SER A 152 -2.52 1.45 1.95
C SER A 152 -2.03 0.04 1.59
N LEU A 153 -2.88 -0.79 0.95
CA LEU A 153 -2.49 -2.10 0.42
C LEU A 153 -1.54 -2.02 -0.78
N GLY A 154 -1.55 -0.94 -1.55
CA GLY A 154 -0.60 -0.69 -2.65
C GLY A 154 0.86 -0.62 -2.18
N VAL A 155 1.11 -0.22 -0.92
CA VAL A 155 2.45 -0.32 -0.30
C VAL A 155 2.98 -1.75 -0.32
N ARG A 156 2.10 -2.76 -0.21
CA ARG A 156 2.50 -4.16 -0.27
C ARG A 156 2.93 -4.56 -1.69
N VAL A 157 2.34 -3.96 -2.71
CA VAL A 157 2.77 -4.12 -4.11
C VAL A 157 4.15 -3.51 -4.29
N VAL A 158 4.35 -2.25 -3.87
CA VAL A 158 5.66 -1.56 -3.91
C VAL A 158 6.74 -2.37 -3.20
N TYR A 159 6.51 -2.75 -1.94
CA TYR A 159 7.46 -3.51 -1.14
C TYR A 159 7.86 -4.82 -1.81
N HIS A 160 6.90 -5.59 -2.31
CA HIS A 160 7.20 -6.84 -2.99
C HIS A 160 7.80 -6.65 -4.39
N GLY A 161 7.59 -5.51 -5.05
CA GLY A 161 8.36 -5.13 -6.23
C GLY A 161 9.82 -4.87 -5.89
N LEU A 162 10.08 -3.94 -4.99
CA LEU A 162 11.45 -3.52 -4.64
C LEU A 162 12.34 -4.71 -4.27
N ILE A 163 11.87 -5.62 -3.41
CA ILE A 163 12.70 -6.77 -3.00
C ILE A 163 12.93 -7.81 -4.11
N ASN A 164 12.20 -7.74 -5.24
CA ASN A 164 12.30 -8.66 -6.38
C ASN A 164 12.75 -8.00 -7.69
N ILE A 165 13.00 -6.68 -7.69
CA ILE A 165 13.59 -6.00 -8.83
C ILE A 165 15.08 -6.34 -8.89
N GLN A 166 15.53 -6.71 -10.08
CA GLN A 166 16.94 -6.89 -10.35
C GLN A 166 17.54 -5.53 -10.73
N ARG A 167 18.74 -5.23 -10.24
CA ARG A 167 19.42 -3.95 -10.50
C ARG A 167 19.55 -3.72 -12.02
N ARG A 168 18.97 -2.64 -12.52
CA ARG A 168 19.11 -2.15 -13.90
C ARG A 168 19.60 -0.71 -13.89
N LYS A 169 20.23 -0.31 -15.00
CA LYS A 169 20.74 1.06 -15.20
C LYS A 169 19.65 2.06 -15.61
N SER A 170 18.62 1.61 -16.31
CA SER A 170 17.50 2.44 -16.75
C SER A 170 16.26 1.57 -16.99
N PRO A 171 15.05 2.04 -16.62
CA PRO A 171 14.82 3.23 -15.80
C PRO A 171 15.34 3.03 -14.37
N ALA A 172 15.90 4.08 -13.78
CA ALA A 172 16.40 4.06 -12.40
C ALA A 172 15.27 4.36 -11.41
N LEU A 173 15.25 3.67 -10.27
CA LEU A 173 14.24 3.91 -9.24
C LEU A 173 14.77 4.93 -8.24
N LYS A 174 14.20 6.13 -8.21
CA LYS A 174 14.70 7.23 -7.37
C LYS A 174 14.20 7.09 -5.93
N HIS A 175 12.88 7.04 -5.76
CA HIS A 175 12.21 7.01 -4.46
C HIS A 175 11.10 5.95 -4.39
N ALA A 176 10.81 5.51 -3.17
CA ALA A 176 9.56 4.80 -2.86
C ALA A 176 8.81 5.52 -1.74
N ILE A 177 7.65 6.08 -2.04
CA ILE A 177 6.79 6.79 -1.10
C ILE A 177 5.68 5.85 -0.64
N LEU A 178 5.58 5.62 0.66
CA LEU A 178 4.65 4.67 1.27
C LEU A 178 3.67 5.44 2.15
N LEU A 179 2.39 5.45 1.76
CA LEU A 179 1.33 6.14 2.48
C LEU A 179 0.46 5.12 3.21
N GLY A 180 0.51 5.08 4.56
CA GLY A 180 -0.40 4.24 5.36
C GLY A 180 -0.23 2.74 5.12
N GLY A 181 1.01 2.29 4.92
CA GLY A 181 1.31 0.94 4.48
C GLY A 181 0.91 -0.19 5.43
N THR A 182 0.57 -1.34 4.85
CA THR A 182 0.13 -2.55 5.58
C THR A 182 1.24 -3.60 5.78
N VAL A 183 2.49 -3.25 5.45
CA VAL A 183 3.67 -4.13 5.58
C VAL A 183 4.20 -4.08 7.02
N ALA A 184 4.73 -5.20 7.51
CA ALA A 184 5.24 -5.27 8.88
C ALA A 184 6.46 -4.35 9.06
N ARG A 185 6.39 -3.43 10.03
CA ARG A 185 7.46 -2.44 10.25
C ARG A 185 8.79 -3.03 10.75
N GLY A 186 8.75 -4.25 11.28
CA GLY A 186 9.89 -4.93 11.92
C GLY A 186 10.56 -6.00 11.08
N GLU A 187 10.30 -6.05 9.76
CA GLU A 187 10.91 -7.02 8.85
C GLU A 187 12.26 -6.51 8.32
N THR A 188 13.27 -6.42 9.21
CA THR A 188 14.56 -5.73 8.94
C THR A 188 15.22 -6.14 7.62
N ARG A 189 15.46 -7.44 7.41
CA ARG A 189 16.05 -7.96 6.15
C ARG A 189 15.24 -7.63 4.91
N GLY A 190 13.93 -7.58 5.06
CA GLY A 190 13.02 -7.22 3.98
C GLY A 190 13.14 -5.75 3.60
N TRP A 191 13.23 -4.87 4.59
CA TRP A 191 13.44 -3.44 4.37
C TRP A 191 14.85 -3.13 3.84
N GLU A 192 15.88 -3.86 4.25
CA GLU A 192 17.24 -3.79 3.68
C GLU A 192 17.19 -4.09 2.17
N ARG A 193 16.57 -5.21 1.79
CA ARG A 193 16.40 -5.54 0.36
C ARG A 193 15.55 -4.53 -0.40
N ALA A 194 14.60 -3.87 0.27
CA ALA A 194 13.72 -2.91 -0.38
C ALA A 194 14.41 -1.58 -0.68
N VAL A 195 15.45 -1.19 0.08
CA VAL A 195 16.22 0.04 -0.18
C VAL A 195 17.28 -0.14 -1.26
N GLU A 196 17.77 -1.37 -1.47
CA GLU A 196 18.84 -1.69 -2.41
C GLU A 196 18.65 -1.21 -3.86
N PRO A 197 17.47 -1.36 -4.49
CA PRO A 197 17.27 -0.94 -5.88
C PRO A 197 17.02 0.57 -6.02
N LEU A 198 16.90 1.31 -4.92
CA LEU A 198 16.62 2.75 -4.96
C LEU A 198 17.92 3.56 -4.98
N GLU A 199 17.98 4.57 -5.85
CA GLU A 199 19.07 5.56 -5.85
C GLU A 199 19.05 6.37 -4.56
N GLU A 200 17.87 6.81 -4.11
CA GLU A 200 17.74 7.65 -2.93
C GLU A 200 17.11 6.96 -1.74
N ARG A 201 15.77 6.98 -1.59
CA ARG A 201 15.15 6.68 -0.30
C ARG A 201 13.74 6.10 -0.37
N ILE A 202 13.41 5.33 0.67
CA ILE A 202 12.05 5.01 1.07
C ILE A 202 11.57 6.11 2.01
N VAL A 203 10.40 6.69 1.72
CA VAL A 203 9.71 7.63 2.61
C VAL A 203 8.43 6.98 3.11
N ASN A 204 8.39 6.65 4.39
CA ASN A 204 7.22 6.06 5.05
C ASN A 204 6.43 7.15 5.78
N VAL A 205 5.28 7.51 5.22
CA VAL A 205 4.32 8.45 5.82
C VAL A 205 3.28 7.63 6.58
N TYR A 206 3.27 7.79 7.90
CA TYR A 206 2.43 7.00 8.80
C TYR A 206 1.48 7.88 9.61
N ASN A 207 0.34 7.32 10.01
CA ASN A 207 -0.65 7.96 10.88
C ASN A 207 -0.95 7.03 12.05
N GLN A 208 -0.54 7.43 13.26
CA GLN A 208 -0.73 6.65 14.48
C GLN A 208 -2.21 6.50 14.88
N LYS A 209 -3.05 7.42 14.40
CA LYS A 209 -4.49 7.50 14.69
C LYS A 209 -5.36 6.96 13.55
N ASP A 210 -4.79 6.28 12.54
CA ASP A 210 -5.57 5.69 11.44
C ASP A 210 -6.58 4.65 11.97
N TYR A 211 -7.87 5.01 11.93
CA TYR A 211 -8.94 4.21 12.53
C TYR A 211 -9.18 2.90 11.80
N VAL A 212 -9.15 2.92 10.47
CA VAL A 212 -9.47 1.74 9.66
C VAL A 212 -8.32 0.74 9.73
N LEU A 213 -7.07 1.22 9.66
CA LEU A 213 -5.92 0.36 9.86
C LEU A 213 -5.94 -0.20 11.29
N ARG A 214 -6.16 0.62 12.33
CA ARG A 214 -6.30 0.09 13.70
C ARG A 214 -7.44 -0.91 13.85
N TYR A 215 -8.56 -0.71 13.17
CA TYR A 215 -9.73 -1.59 13.24
C TYR A 215 -9.50 -2.93 12.52
N LEU A 216 -8.96 -2.90 11.30
CA LEU A 216 -8.52 -4.09 10.57
C LEU A 216 -7.50 -4.90 11.39
N PHE A 217 -6.61 -4.21 12.10
CA PHE A 217 -5.64 -4.87 12.97
C PHE A 217 -6.27 -5.47 14.23
N LYS A 218 -7.19 -4.76 14.89
CA LYS A 218 -7.86 -5.22 16.11
C LYS A 218 -8.78 -6.41 15.87
N ILE A 219 -9.59 -6.39 14.80
CA ILE A 219 -10.53 -7.47 14.52
C ILE A 219 -9.84 -8.68 13.91
N ALA A 220 -8.85 -8.44 13.05
CA ALA A 220 -8.26 -9.57 12.37
C ALA A 220 -7.37 -10.39 13.32
N GLN A 221 -6.72 -9.81 14.34
CA GLN A 221 -5.63 -10.49 15.09
C GLN A 221 -4.56 -11.17 14.17
N ILE A 222 -4.60 -10.90 12.86
CA ILE A 222 -3.93 -11.69 11.79
C ILE A 222 -2.51 -11.20 11.55
N ILE A 223 -2.16 -10.01 11.98
CA ILE A 223 -0.83 -9.45 11.78
C ILE A 223 -0.19 -9.28 13.16
N PRO A 224 0.60 -10.26 13.63
CA PRO A 224 1.27 -10.18 14.93
C PRO A 224 2.32 -9.05 15.00
N LYS A 225 2.59 -8.36 13.88
CA LYS A 225 3.58 -7.29 13.74
C LYS A 225 2.91 -5.96 13.35
N SER A 226 3.16 -4.90 14.13
CA SER A 226 2.70 -3.54 13.82
C SER A 226 3.03 -3.13 12.36
N PRO A 227 2.10 -2.51 11.61
CA PRO A 227 2.34 -2.09 10.24
C PRO A 227 3.17 -0.80 10.18
N CYS A 228 3.82 -0.56 9.04
CA CYS A 228 4.56 0.68 8.77
C CYS A 228 3.65 1.90 8.60
N GLY A 229 2.38 1.71 8.26
CA GLY A 229 1.39 2.79 8.15
C GLY A 229 0.88 3.35 9.48
N LEU A 230 1.08 2.64 10.59
CA LEU A 230 0.72 3.12 11.93
C LEU A 230 1.91 3.66 12.72
N LYS A 231 3.13 3.24 12.36
CA LYS A 231 4.35 3.45 13.15
C LYS A 231 5.56 3.43 12.22
N PRO A 232 6.68 4.08 12.59
CA PRO A 232 7.87 4.14 11.75
C PRO A 232 8.38 2.74 11.37
N ILE A 233 9.03 2.58 10.22
CA ILE A 233 9.83 1.38 9.91
C ILE A 233 10.97 1.28 10.95
N LYS A 234 11.21 0.08 11.50
CA LYS A 234 12.19 -0.13 12.59
C LYS A 234 13.64 -0.11 12.12
N LEU A 235 13.89 -0.49 10.86
CA LEU A 235 15.24 -0.56 10.33
C LEU A 235 15.84 0.85 10.35
N ASN A 236 16.97 1.00 11.05
CA ASN A 236 17.76 2.21 11.00
C ASN A 236 18.66 2.17 9.76
N HIS A 237 18.33 2.97 8.75
CA HIS A 237 19.07 3.01 7.49
C HIS A 237 18.98 4.42 6.90
N PRO A 238 20.08 4.99 6.35
CA PRO A 238 20.11 6.38 5.85
C PRO A 238 19.11 6.63 4.72
N LYS A 239 18.80 5.60 3.93
CA LYS A 239 17.78 5.63 2.86
C LYS A 239 16.33 5.43 3.37
N ILE A 240 16.06 5.42 4.67
CA ILE A 240 14.70 5.28 5.21
C ILE A 240 14.35 6.53 6.00
N VAL A 241 13.35 7.26 5.52
CA VAL A 241 12.78 8.43 6.19
C VAL A 241 11.38 8.08 6.67
N ASN A 242 11.11 8.32 7.96
CA ASN A 242 9.78 8.12 8.53
C ASN A 242 9.16 9.48 8.86
N ILE A 243 7.97 9.73 8.32
CA ILE A 243 7.22 10.99 8.52
C ILE A 243 5.93 10.67 9.26
N ASP A 244 5.76 11.28 10.43
CA ASP A 244 4.50 11.23 11.15
C ASP A 244 3.54 12.27 10.57
N ALA A 245 2.46 11.81 9.95
CA ALA A 245 1.41 12.65 9.38
C ALA A 245 0.12 12.63 10.22
N THR A 246 0.20 12.18 11.48
CA THR A 246 -0.96 11.98 12.35
C THR A 246 -1.80 13.23 12.53
N ASP A 247 -1.19 14.42 12.56
CA ASP A 247 -1.91 15.67 12.83
C ASP A 247 -2.41 16.34 11.55
N GLN A 248 -1.72 16.13 10.42
CA GLN A 248 -2.13 16.60 9.09
C GLN A 248 -3.34 15.81 8.57
N VAL A 249 -3.43 14.55 8.94
CA VAL A 249 -4.43 13.60 8.40
C VAL A 249 -5.52 13.33 9.42
N GLY A 250 -5.21 13.41 10.71
CA GLY A 250 -6.20 13.26 11.78
C GLY A 250 -6.80 11.86 11.88
N ARG A 251 -8.05 11.83 12.39
CA ARG A 251 -8.76 10.63 12.90
C ARG A 251 -9.86 10.10 11.98
N SER A 252 -10.24 10.80 10.91
CA SER A 252 -11.51 10.53 10.24
C SER A 252 -11.53 9.23 9.44
N LEU A 253 -12.70 8.60 9.37
CA LEU A 253 -13.02 7.57 8.38
C LEU A 253 -12.94 8.11 6.93
N LYS A 254 -13.05 9.44 6.76
CA LYS A 254 -12.81 10.17 5.49
C LYS A 254 -11.33 10.52 5.26
N ASN A 255 -10.48 10.34 6.26
CA ASN A 255 -9.07 10.73 6.22
C ASN A 255 -8.15 9.49 6.18
N HIS A 256 -8.64 8.39 5.63
CA HIS A 256 -7.69 7.57 4.92
C HIS A 256 -7.06 8.42 3.83
N TRP A 257 -5.91 8.01 3.32
CA TRP A 257 -5.26 8.64 2.16
C TRP A 257 -6.13 8.70 0.89
N GLU A 258 -7.44 8.48 0.98
CA GLU A 258 -8.50 8.86 0.04
C GLU A 258 -8.40 10.35 -0.36
N HIS A 259 -7.91 11.22 0.53
CA HIS A 259 -7.62 12.62 0.22
C HIS A 259 -6.11 12.92 0.34
N PRO A 260 -5.39 13.17 -0.77
CA PRO A 260 -3.97 13.49 -0.80
C PRO A 260 -3.66 14.96 -0.44
N ASP A 261 -4.54 15.66 0.28
CA ASP A 261 -4.36 17.06 0.69
C ASP A 261 -3.14 17.28 1.57
N ALA A 262 -2.70 16.22 2.25
CA ALA A 262 -1.50 16.23 3.05
C ALA A 262 -0.22 16.06 2.20
N LEU A 263 -0.29 15.71 0.91
CA LEU A 263 0.92 15.47 0.10
C LEU A 263 1.82 16.71 0.03
N PRO A 264 1.33 17.93 -0.25
CA PRO A 264 2.20 19.10 -0.31
C PRO A 264 2.97 19.33 0.99
N SER A 265 2.31 19.17 2.14
CA SER A 265 2.93 19.39 3.46
C SER A 265 3.79 18.22 3.95
N THR A 266 3.59 17.00 3.44
CA THR A 266 4.30 15.79 3.91
C THR A 266 5.45 15.38 3.01
N ILE A 267 5.28 15.47 1.69
CA ILE A 267 6.23 14.98 0.70
C ILE A 267 6.64 16.03 -0.33
N GLY A 268 6.07 17.24 -0.30
CA GLY A 268 6.40 18.26 -1.30
C GLY A 268 7.89 18.63 -1.36
N TRP A 269 8.59 18.53 -0.22
CA TRP A 269 10.05 18.72 -0.16
C TRP A 269 10.84 17.69 -0.97
N LEU A 270 10.26 16.55 -1.36
CA LEU A 270 10.91 15.57 -2.24
C LEU A 270 10.90 15.98 -3.72
N PHE A 271 10.03 16.93 -4.10
CA PHE A 271 9.82 17.33 -5.49
C PHE A 271 10.41 18.71 -5.82
N GLN A 272 11.08 19.35 -4.85
CA GLN A 272 11.81 20.61 -4.99
C GLN A 272 13.25 20.34 -5.42
#